data_AF-A0A914QK08-F1
#
_entry.id   AF-A0A914QK08-F1
#
_cell.length_a   1.000
_cell.length_b   1.000
_cell.length_c   1.000
_cell.angle_alpha   90.00
_cell.angle_beta   90.00
_cell.angle_gamma   90.00
#
_symmetry.space_group_name_H-M   'P 1'
#
loop_
_entity.id
_entity.type
_entity.pdbx_description
1 polymer ?
#
loop_
_entity_poly.entity_id
_entity_poly.type
_entity_poly.pdbx_seq_one_letter_code
_entity_poly.pdbx_strand_id
1 'polypeptide(L)'
;MHKPVFMDLFLSTYPKFDGRGIKIAIIDGGMDVSFEGLQTTSEGHPKIIDCFDFTGIGDVDTSIVKEMDSKSVLIGLSGRKLKGL
;
A
#
# COMPACT_ATOMS: atom_id res chain seq x y z
N MET A 1 5.93 17.00 -24.76
CA MET A 1 6.37 18.40 -24.53
C MET A 1 5.78 18.84 -23.20
N HIS A 2 6.59 19.00 -22.15
CA HIS A 2 6.12 19.56 -20.88
C HIS A 2 5.71 21.02 -21.10
N LYS A 3 4.49 21.38 -20.70
CA LYS A 3 4.10 22.79 -20.58
C LYS A 3 4.82 23.37 -19.36
N PRO A 4 5.35 24.60 -19.44
CA PRO A 4 5.93 25.23 -18.28
C PRO A 4 4.85 25.43 -17.22
N VAL A 5 5.09 24.89 -16.03
CA VAL A 5 4.29 25.12 -14.83
C VAL A 5 5.23 25.67 -13.77
N PHE A 6 4.91 26.84 -13.20
CA PHE A 6 5.79 27.61 -12.31
C PHE A 6 5.71 27.13 -10.85
N MET A 7 5.78 25.81 -10.63
CA MET A 7 5.54 25.19 -9.33
C MET A 7 6.53 25.68 -8.25
N ASP A 8 7.82 25.80 -8.60
CA ASP A 8 8.85 26.25 -7.66
C ASP A 8 8.63 27.69 -7.20
N LEU A 9 8.22 28.60 -8.11
CA LEU A 9 7.90 29.99 -7.78
C LEU A 9 6.63 30.08 -6.93
N PHE A 10 5.65 29.24 -7.20
CA PHE A 10 4.42 29.19 -6.42
C PHE A 10 4.69 28.72 -4.98
N LEU A 11 5.46 27.64 -4.80
CA LEU A 11 5.78 27.11 -3.48
C LEU A 11 6.73 28.04 -2.71
N SER A 12 7.64 28.76 -3.36
CA SER A 12 8.47 29.76 -2.67
C SER A 12 7.65 30.94 -2.15
N THR A 13 6.59 31.34 -2.87
CA THR A 13 5.67 32.41 -2.46
C THR A 13 4.69 31.92 -1.39
N TYR A 14 4.22 30.68 -1.49
CA TYR A 14 3.22 30.08 -0.61
C TYR A 14 3.73 28.75 -0.03
N PRO A 15 4.69 28.77 0.93
CA PRO A 15 5.39 27.58 1.38
C PRO A 15 4.52 26.54 2.09
N LYS A 16 3.30 26.91 2.49
CA LYS A 16 2.32 25.99 3.11
C LYS A 16 1.37 25.34 2.10
N PHE A 17 1.48 25.68 0.82
CA PHE A 17 0.59 25.18 -0.23
C PHE A 17 1.22 23.94 -0.91
N ASP A 18 1.83 23.09 -0.10
CA ASP A 18 2.54 21.86 -0.48
C ASP A 18 1.66 20.60 -0.46
N GLY A 19 0.34 20.78 -0.28
CA GLY A 19 -0.65 19.70 -0.23
C GLY A 19 -0.88 19.12 1.16
N ARG A 20 -0.26 19.65 2.22
CA ARG A 20 -0.54 19.23 3.60
C ARG A 20 -2.04 19.28 3.94
N GLY A 21 -2.52 18.30 4.69
CA GLY A 21 -3.94 18.17 5.06
C GLY A 21 -4.89 17.74 3.93
N ILE A 22 -4.41 17.59 2.70
CA ILE A 22 -5.22 17.12 1.57
C ILE A 22 -5.02 15.61 1.37
N LYS A 23 -6.13 14.89 1.15
CA LYS A 23 -6.12 13.46 0.81
C LYS A 23 -6.41 13.29 -0.68
N ILE A 24 -5.62 12.45 -1.34
CA ILE A 24 -5.75 12.16 -2.77
C ILE A 24 -5.96 10.65 -2.91
N ALA A 25 -6.97 10.24 -3.68
CA ALA A 25 -7.14 8.86 -4.11
C ALA A 25 -6.54 8.70 -5.51
N ILE A 26 -5.78 7.62 -5.71
CA ILE A 26 -5.16 7.27 -6.99
C ILE A 26 -5.81 5.98 -7.47
N ILE A 27 -6.38 6.01 -8.68
CA ILE A 27 -6.95 4.83 -9.35
C ILE A 27 -6.03 4.54 -10.54
N ASP A 28 -5.21 3.50 -10.41
CA ASP A 28 -4.19 3.10 -11.37
C ASP A 28 -4.08 1.55 -11.37
N GLY A 29 -3.19 0.97 -12.16
CA GLY A 29 -2.92 -0.46 -12.22
C GLY A 29 -2.12 -1.02 -11.02
N GLY A 30 -1.71 -0.17 -10.08
CA GLY A 30 -0.95 -0.54 -8.89
C GLY A 30 0.25 0.38 -8.65
N MET A 31 0.82 0.33 -7.45
CA MET A 31 1.97 1.16 -7.06
C MET A 31 2.83 0.45 -6.01
N ASP A 32 4.15 0.63 -6.09
CA ASP A 32 5.06 0.23 -5.02
C ASP A 32 4.99 1.21 -3.85
N VAL A 33 4.24 0.84 -2.81
CA VAL A 33 4.08 1.64 -1.59
C VAL A 33 5.36 1.71 -0.73
N SER A 34 6.36 0.87 -1.01
CA SER A 34 7.65 0.87 -0.31
C SER A 34 8.63 1.92 -0.84
N PHE A 35 8.27 2.62 -1.93
CA PHE A 35 9.12 3.65 -2.52
C PHE A 35 9.42 4.78 -1.54
N GLU A 36 10.68 5.22 -1.47
CA GLU A 36 11.17 6.19 -0.47
C GLU A 36 10.37 7.51 -0.48
N GLY A 37 10.00 8.01 -1.67
CA GLY A 37 9.22 9.24 -1.83
C GLY A 37 7.75 9.16 -1.36
N LEU A 38 7.30 7.98 -0.92
CA LEU A 38 5.94 7.70 -0.46
C LEU A 38 5.87 7.37 1.04
N GLN A 39 6.97 7.49 1.77
CA GLN A 39 6.98 7.12 3.19
C GLN A 39 6.37 8.20 4.08
N THR A 40 6.80 9.45 3.92
CA THR A 40 6.40 10.55 4.82
C THR A 40 5.88 11.79 4.09
N THR A 41 4.98 12.52 4.74
CA THR A 41 4.51 13.84 4.31
C THR A 41 5.52 14.93 4.71
N SER A 42 5.32 16.17 4.25
CA SER A 42 6.12 17.32 4.69
C SER A 42 5.99 17.64 6.18
N GLU A 43 5.01 17.03 6.87
CA GLU A 43 4.79 17.16 8.32
C GLU A 43 5.29 15.93 9.09
N GLY A 44 5.97 14.99 8.42
CA GLY A 44 6.58 13.81 9.04
C GLY A 44 5.62 12.66 9.35
N HIS A 45 4.36 12.76 8.90
CA HIS A 45 3.37 11.69 9.07
C HIS A 45 3.46 10.65 7.94
N PRO A 46 2.98 9.41 8.13
CA PRO A 46 2.84 8.45 7.04
C PRO A 46 2.04 9.03 5.87
N LYS A 47 2.56 8.90 4.64
CA LYS A 47 1.93 9.49 3.45
C LYS A 47 0.86 8.60 2.84
N ILE A 48 1.02 7.27 2.91
CA ILE A 48 0.01 6.31 2.48
C ILE A 48 -0.96 6.06 3.64
N ILE A 49 -2.24 6.28 3.37
CA ILE A 49 -3.33 5.96 4.31
C ILE A 49 -3.79 4.52 4.08
N ASP A 50 -4.00 4.16 2.82
CA ASP A 50 -4.50 2.85 2.43
C ASP A 50 -4.13 2.51 0.98
N CYS A 51 -4.17 1.22 0.64
CA CYS A 51 -3.92 0.70 -0.69
C CYS A 51 -4.80 -0.52 -0.95
N PHE A 52 -5.67 -0.42 -1.95
CA PHE A 52 -6.64 -1.46 -2.30
C PHE A 52 -6.40 -1.98 -3.70
N ASP A 53 -6.52 -3.30 -3.85
CA ASP A 53 -6.72 -3.94 -5.15
C ASP A 53 -8.23 -4.10 -5.39
N PHE A 54 -8.77 -3.37 -6.36
CA PHE A 54 -10.19 -3.46 -6.74
C PHE A 54 -10.46 -4.50 -7.85
N THR A 55 -9.43 -5.17 -8.35
CA THR A 55 -9.56 -6.15 -9.43
C THR A 55 -10.02 -7.52 -8.94
N GLY A 56 -9.78 -7.84 -7.67
CA GLY A 56 -10.03 -9.16 -7.08
C GLY A 56 -9.05 -10.25 -7.54
N ILE A 57 -8.02 -9.90 -8.31
CA ILE A 57 -7.03 -10.87 -8.81
C ILE A 57 -6.21 -11.46 -7.65
N GLY A 58 -6.03 -10.70 -6.57
CA GLY A 58 -5.33 -11.13 -5.35
C GLY A 58 -6.19 -11.89 -4.34
N ASP A 59 -7.49 -12.11 -4.59
CA ASP A 59 -8.38 -12.71 -3.60
C ASP A 59 -8.03 -14.19 -3.33
N VAL A 60 -8.07 -14.59 -2.05
CA VAL A 60 -7.82 -15.97 -1.61
C VAL A 60 -8.99 -16.47 -0.79
N ASP A 61 -9.62 -17.56 -1.23
CA ASP A 61 -10.66 -18.24 -0.46
C ASP A 61 -10.07 -18.89 0.79
N THR A 62 -10.44 -18.36 1.96
CA THR A 62 -10.03 -18.83 3.28
C THR A 62 -11.19 -19.49 4.05
N SER A 63 -12.24 -19.92 3.36
CA SER A 63 -13.43 -20.55 3.95
C SER A 63 -13.17 -21.90 4.62
N ILE A 64 -12.09 -22.60 4.24
CA ILE A 64 -11.73 -23.90 4.80
C ILE A 64 -11.02 -23.73 6.14
N VAL A 65 -11.69 -24.12 7.21
CA VAL A 65 -11.09 -24.20 8.56
C VAL A 65 -10.49 -25.59 8.79
N LYS A 66 -9.25 -25.64 9.28
CA LYS A 66 -8.56 -26.88 9.67
C LYS A 66 -7.87 -26.72 11.01
N GLU A 67 -7.90 -27.78 11.80
CA GLU A 67 -7.11 -27.91 13.02
C GLU A 67 -5.73 -28.49 12.70
N MET A 68 -4.72 -28.09 13.47
CA MET A 68 -3.39 -28.72 13.42
C MET A 68 -3.45 -30.14 13.99
N ASP A 69 -2.59 -31.02 13.48
CA ASP A 69 -2.47 -32.35 14.06
C ASP A 69 -1.73 -32.34 15.42
N SER A 70 -1.72 -33.50 16.08
CA SER A 70 -1.00 -33.73 17.35
C SER A 70 0.50 -33.44 17.31
N LYS A 71 1.11 -33.25 16.14
CA LYS A 71 2.52 -32.94 15.93
C LYS A 71 2.74 -31.48 15.52
N SER A 72 1.72 -30.63 15.66
CA SER A 72 1.73 -29.23 15.26
C SER A 72 2.00 -29.03 13.77
N VAL A 73 1.47 -29.92 12.92
CA VAL A 73 1.59 -29.86 11.46
C VAL A 73 0.22 -29.71 10.81
N LEU A 74 0.16 -28.89 9.77
CA LEU A 74 -1.00 -28.74 8.88
C LEU A 74 -0.58 -28.99 7.42
N ILE A 75 -1.42 -29.70 6.66
CA ILE A 75 -1.19 -29.90 5.22
C ILE A 75 -1.87 -28.77 4.45
N GLY A 76 -1.05 -27.90 3.86
CA GLY A 76 -1.52 -26.78 3.04
C GLY A 76 -2.11 -27.23 1.69
N LEU A 77 -2.76 -26.31 0.98
CA LEU A 77 -3.36 -26.59 -0.34
C LEU A 77 -2.35 -27.08 -1.38
N SER A 78 -1.09 -26.67 -1.26
CA SER A 78 0.01 -27.15 -2.10
C SER A 78 0.51 -28.57 -1.75
N GLY A 79 -0.05 -29.20 -0.71
CA GLY A 79 0.44 -30.47 -0.15
C GLY A 79 1.66 -30.32 0.76
N ARG A 80 2.24 -29.12 0.89
CA ARG A 80 3.36 -28.86 1.79
C ARG A 80 2.93 -28.93 3.26
N LYS A 81 3.81 -29.47 4.11
CA LYS A 81 3.66 -29.46 5.57
C LYS A 81 3.98 -28.07 6.10
N LEU A 82 3.00 -27.41 6.69
CA LEU A 82 3.14 -26.16 7.42
C LEU A 82 3.32 -26.52 8.90
N LYS A 83 4.36 -26.00 9.55
CA LYS A 83 4.53 -26.15 11.00
C LYS A 83 3.91 -24.94 11.69
N GLY A 84 3.11 -25.19 12.72
CA GLY A 84 2.71 -24.12 13.64
C GLY A 84 3.94 -23.51 14.32
N LEU A 85 3.84 -22.23 14.69
CA LEU A 85 4.80 -21.55 15.56
C LEU A 85 4.80 -22.16 16.97
#